data_AF-A0A0G4MK71-F1
#
_entry.id   AF-A0A0G4MK71-F1
#
_cell.length_a   1.000
_cell.length_b   1.000
_cell.length_c   1.000
_cell.angle_alpha   90.00
_cell.angle_beta   90.00
_cell.angle_gamma   90.00
#
_symmetry.space_group_name_H-M   'P 1'
#
loop_
_entity.id
_entity.type
_entity.pdbx_description
1 polymer ?
#
loop_
_entity_poly.entity_id
_entity_poly.type
_entity_poly.pdbx_seq_one_letter_code
_entity_poly.pdbx_strand_id
1 'polypeptide(L)'
;MIRALDAPLKLVIAGNHDLALDRAFWEDHALHGFQAKYLTGKKRELYMKRPDQVAAIIEAARQDGVRYLEEGTHEVELQNGARLRVYASPMTPEFGGWAFQYPYGQHDYD
;
A
#
# COMPACT_ATOMS: atom_id res chain seq x y z
N MET A 1 -13.94 11.11 0.27
CA MET A 1 -13.27 9.84 -0.10
C MET A 1 -12.75 9.98 -1.52
N ILE A 2 -11.54 9.48 -1.81
CA ILE A 2 -10.87 9.69 -3.11
C ILE A 2 -11.72 9.32 -4.34
N ARG A 3 -12.57 8.29 -4.24
CA ARG A 3 -13.50 7.86 -5.31
C ARG A 3 -14.50 8.93 -5.74
N ALA A 4 -14.90 9.83 -4.85
CA ALA A 4 -15.90 10.86 -5.13
C ALA A 4 -15.32 12.11 -5.82
N LEU A 5 -13.98 12.17 -6.02
CA LEU A 5 -13.35 13.28 -6.71
C LEU A 5 -13.65 13.18 -8.22
N ASP A 6 -14.04 14.30 -8.82
CA ASP A 6 -14.24 14.41 -10.27
C ASP A 6 -12.89 14.55 -10.98
N ALA A 7 -12.23 13.41 -11.16
CA ALA A 7 -10.94 13.30 -11.84
C ALA A 7 -10.86 11.97 -12.60
N PRO A 8 -10.49 11.96 -13.89
CA PRO A 8 -10.43 10.74 -14.70
C PRO A 8 -9.28 9.81 -14.29
N LEU A 9 -8.25 10.34 -13.63
CA LEU A 9 -7.13 9.60 -13.08
C LEU A 9 -6.86 10.04 -11.64
N LYS A 10 -6.77 9.08 -10.73
CA LYS A 10 -6.42 9.29 -9.33
C LYS A 10 -5.31 8.28 -8.99
N LEU A 11 -4.16 8.76 -8.56
CA LEU A 11 -3.02 7.90 -8.21
C LEU A 11 -2.94 7.78 -6.69
N VAL A 12 -2.72 6.57 -6.19
CA VAL A 12 -2.53 6.27 -4.77
C VAL A 12 -1.20 5.55 -4.61
N ILE A 13 -0.38 6.05 -3.69
CA ILE A 13 0.87 5.43 -3.26
C ILE A 13 0.69 5.16 -1.77
N ALA A 14 1.05 3.97 -1.31
CA ALA A 14 0.93 3.62 0.10
C ALA A 14 1.86 4.48 0.96
N GLY A 15 1.42 4.79 2.17
CA GLY A 15 2.29 5.24 3.25
C GLY A 15 2.55 4.14 4.26
N ASN A 16 3.46 4.38 5.19
CA ASN A 16 3.82 3.44 6.26
C ASN A 16 2.66 3.05 7.20
N HIS A 17 1.56 3.81 7.21
CA HIS A 17 0.34 3.48 7.95
C HIS A 17 -0.65 2.59 7.17
N ASP A 18 -0.43 2.36 5.88
CA ASP A 18 -1.27 1.48 5.06
C ASP A 18 -0.83 0.01 5.21
N LEU A 19 -0.80 -0.47 6.45
CA LEU A 19 -0.11 -1.69 6.86
C LEU A 19 -0.50 -2.95 6.07
N ALA A 20 -1.76 -3.08 5.67
CA ALA A 20 -2.25 -4.26 4.97
C ALA A 20 -1.80 -4.31 3.49
N LEU A 21 -1.22 -3.23 2.97
CA LEU A 21 -0.61 -3.19 1.63
C LEU A 21 0.83 -3.75 1.63
N ASP A 22 1.49 -3.80 2.79
CA ASP A 22 2.75 -4.49 2.97
C ASP A 22 2.48 -5.88 3.55
N ARG A 23 2.36 -6.87 2.66
CA ARG A 23 2.04 -8.25 3.07
C ARG A 23 3.12 -8.82 3.98
N ALA A 24 4.39 -8.55 3.71
CA ALA A 24 5.49 -9.08 4.51
C ALA A 24 5.44 -8.52 5.93
N PHE A 25 5.28 -7.20 6.07
CA PHE A 25 5.04 -6.57 7.36
C PHE A 25 3.80 -7.13 8.05
N TRP A 26 2.68 -7.28 7.33
CA TRP A 26 1.42 -7.72 7.92
C TRP A 26 1.50 -9.14 8.49
N GLU A 27 2.16 -10.05 7.75
CA GLU A 27 2.40 -11.42 8.17
C GLU A 27 3.37 -11.51 9.34
N ASP A 28 4.46 -10.74 9.31
CA ASP A 28 5.40 -10.63 10.43
C ASP A 28 4.71 -10.08 11.68
N HIS A 29 3.95 -8.99 11.55
CA HIS A 29 3.20 -8.39 12.65
C HIS A 29 2.16 -9.35 13.24
N ALA A 30 1.59 -10.25 12.43
CA ALA A 30 0.67 -11.29 12.91
C ALA A 30 1.37 -12.36 13.79
N LEU A 31 2.67 -12.56 13.60
CA LEU A 31 3.49 -13.55 14.30
C LEU A 31 4.25 -12.95 15.49
N HIS A 32 4.80 -11.76 15.30
CA HIS A 32 5.80 -11.15 16.19
C HIS A 32 5.36 -9.80 16.76
N GLY A 33 4.29 -9.21 16.22
CA GLY A 33 3.75 -7.93 16.72
C GLY A 33 3.15 -8.04 18.12
N PHE A 34 2.97 -6.90 18.78
CA PHE A 34 2.40 -6.83 20.15
C PHE A 34 1.03 -7.52 20.25
N GLN A 35 0.27 -7.52 19.16
CA GLN A 35 -1.06 -8.11 19.07
C GLN A 35 -1.06 -9.62 18.79
N ALA A 36 0.07 -10.22 18.39
CA ALA A 36 0.16 -11.61 17.97
C ALA A 36 -0.37 -12.59 19.03
N LYS A 37 -0.04 -12.35 20.32
CA LYS A 37 -0.54 -13.16 21.44
C LYS A 37 -2.07 -13.16 21.60
N TYR A 38 -2.77 -12.18 21.03
CA TYR A 38 -4.23 -12.06 21.07
C TYR A 38 -4.91 -12.53 19.77
N LEU A 39 -4.14 -12.81 18.71
CA LEU A 39 -4.62 -13.31 17.43
C LEU A 39 -4.69 -14.84 17.46
N THR A 40 -5.78 -15.38 18.00
CA THR A 40 -6.01 -16.83 18.09
C THR A 40 -7.25 -17.28 17.33
N GLY A 41 -7.25 -18.53 16.86
CA GLY A 41 -8.37 -19.16 16.15
C GLY A 41 -8.93 -18.29 15.03
N LYS A 42 -10.25 -18.09 15.04
CA LYS A 42 -10.98 -17.29 14.04
C LYS A 42 -10.50 -15.83 13.94
N LYS A 43 -10.00 -15.23 15.03
CA LYS A 43 -9.46 -13.85 14.97
C LYS A 43 -8.22 -13.79 14.11
N ARG A 44 -7.34 -14.80 14.22
CA ARG A 44 -6.15 -14.92 13.38
C ARG A 44 -6.53 -15.13 11.93
N GLU A 45 -7.47 -16.03 11.66
CA GLU A 45 -7.95 -16.27 10.29
C GLU A 45 -8.49 -15.00 9.63
N LEU A 46 -9.34 -14.23 10.33
CA LEU A 46 -9.88 -12.96 9.83
C LEU A 46 -8.78 -11.90 9.66
N TYR A 47 -7.81 -11.85 10.57
CA TYR A 47 -6.68 -10.93 10.49
C TYR A 47 -5.81 -11.21 9.25
N MET A 48 -5.52 -12.49 8.98
CA MET A 48 -4.71 -12.90 7.83
C MET A 48 -5.38 -12.63 6.47
N LYS A 49 -6.71 -12.53 6.42
CA LYS A 49 -7.46 -12.20 5.19
C LYS A 49 -7.45 -10.71 4.84
N ARG A 50 -6.99 -9.82 5.72
CA ARG A 50 -7.07 -8.37 5.49
C ARG A 50 -6.29 -7.88 4.27
N PRO A 51 -5.06 -8.34 4.00
CA PRO A 51 -4.35 -7.96 2.77
C PRO A 51 -5.15 -8.31 1.51
N ASP A 52 -5.79 -9.48 1.46
CA ASP A 52 -6.62 -9.89 0.31
C ASP A 52 -7.88 -9.02 0.17
N GLN A 53 -8.49 -8.65 1.29
CA GLN A 53 -9.63 -7.72 1.31
C GLN A 53 -9.24 -6.34 0.79
N VAL A 54 -8.07 -5.84 1.19
CA VAL A 54 -7.55 -4.54 0.73
C VAL A 54 -7.20 -4.61 -0.76
N ALA A 55 -6.58 -5.68 -1.23
CA ALA A 55 -6.32 -5.90 -2.66
C ALA A 55 -7.63 -5.88 -3.47
N ALA A 56 -8.69 -6.52 -2.98
CA ALA A 56 -10.01 -6.47 -3.62
C ALA A 56 -10.62 -5.06 -3.64
N ILE A 57 -10.42 -4.25 -2.59
CA ILE A 57 -10.86 -2.85 -2.56
C ILE A 57 -10.11 -2.01 -3.60
N ILE A 58 -8.79 -2.22 -3.73
CA ILE A 58 -7.96 -1.55 -4.75
C ILE A 58 -8.45 -1.89 -6.14
N GLU A 59 -8.64 -3.19 -6.43
CA GLU A 59 -9.10 -3.63 -7.75
C GLU A 59 -10.46 -3.04 -8.09
N ALA A 60 -11.41 -3.08 -7.13
CA ALA A 60 -12.71 -2.47 -7.29
C ALA A 60 -12.68 -0.94 -7.42
N ALA A 61 -11.59 -0.25 -7.05
CA ALA A 61 -11.46 1.20 -7.19
C ALA A 61 -11.00 1.62 -8.60
N ARG A 62 -10.46 0.68 -9.39
CA ARG A 62 -10.00 0.95 -10.76
C ARG A 62 -11.12 1.41 -11.67
N GLN A 63 -12.34 0.91 -11.45
CA GLN A 63 -13.54 1.35 -12.19
C GLN A 63 -13.86 2.83 -11.97
N ASP A 64 -13.41 3.41 -10.85
CA ASP A 64 -13.61 4.81 -10.47
C ASP A 64 -12.39 5.71 -10.85
N GLY A 65 -11.48 5.19 -11.69
CA GLY A 65 -10.25 5.86 -12.11
C GLY A 65 -9.14 5.90 -11.05
N VAL A 66 -9.27 5.12 -9.97
CA VAL A 66 -8.24 5.04 -8.90
C VAL A 66 -7.23 3.95 -9.26
N ARG A 67 -5.95 4.33 -9.33
CA ARG A 67 -4.84 3.41 -9.56
C ARG A 67 -3.91 3.44 -8.35
N TYR A 68 -3.77 2.30 -7.70
CA TYR A 68 -2.70 2.07 -6.76
C TYR A 68 -1.40 1.82 -7.52
N LEU A 69 -0.31 2.44 -7.07
CA LEU A 69 1.02 2.29 -7.65
C LEU A 69 1.90 1.55 -6.65
N GLU A 70 2.38 0.38 -7.06
CA GLU A 70 3.47 -0.31 -6.37
C GLU A 70 4.79 0.45 -6.57
N GLU A 71 5.83 0.09 -5.83
CA GLU A 71 7.13 0.72 -5.99
C GLU A 71 7.66 0.57 -7.43
N GLY A 72 8.25 1.63 -7.95
CA GLY A 72 8.86 1.67 -9.29
C GLY A 72 8.30 2.78 -10.17
N THR A 73 8.69 2.73 -11.45
CA THR A 73 8.30 3.74 -12.44
C THR A 73 7.06 3.32 -13.22
N HIS A 74 6.05 4.18 -13.20
CA HIS A 74 4.78 3.99 -13.90
C HIS A 74 4.61 5.05 -14.97
N GLU A 75 4.06 4.65 -16.11
CA GLU A 75 3.69 5.57 -17.18
C GLU A 75 2.18 5.53 -17.40
N VAL A 76 1.56 6.71 -17.52
CA VAL A 76 0.14 6.86 -17.78
C VAL A 76 -0.07 7.84 -18.92
N GLU A 77 -0.78 7.40 -19.94
CA GLU A 77 -1.30 8.30 -20.98
C GLU A 77 -2.53 9.02 -20.45
N LEU A 78 -2.51 10.35 -20.54
CA LEU A 78 -3.58 11.22 -20.13
C LEU A 78 -4.54 11.48 -21.29
N GLN A 79 -5.78 11.86 -21.00
CA GLN A 79 -6.83 12.09 -22.01
C GLN A 79 -6.48 13.19 -23.01
N ASN A 80 -5.58 14.11 -22.65
CA ASN A 80 -5.07 15.15 -23.54
C ASN A 80 -3.88 14.70 -24.41
N GLY A 81 -3.54 13.41 -24.41
CA GLY A 81 -2.43 12.84 -25.18
C GLY A 81 -1.05 13.02 -24.53
N ALA A 82 -0.95 13.70 -23.38
CA ALA A 82 0.30 13.81 -22.64
C ALA A 82 0.65 12.48 -21.94
N ARG A 83 1.95 12.24 -21.71
CA ARG A 83 2.44 11.11 -20.94
C ARG A 83 2.93 11.58 -19.57
N LEU A 84 2.35 11.03 -18.51
CA LEU A 84 2.80 11.22 -17.14
C LEU A 84 3.69 10.04 -16.74
N ARG A 85 4.91 10.33 -16.28
CA ARG A 85 5.84 9.33 -15.72
C ARG A 85 6.02 9.60 -14.23
N VAL A 86 5.72 8.61 -13.40
CA VAL A 86 5.75 8.72 -11.93
C VAL A 86 6.63 7.61 -11.38
N TYR A 87 7.66 7.99 -10.62
CA TYR A 87 8.31 7.04 -9.71
C TYR A 87 7.53 7.03 -8.39
N ALA A 88 6.96 5.88 -8.04
CA ALA A 88 6.27 5.68 -6.78
C ALA A 88 7.16 4.86 -5.85
N SER A 89 7.22 5.23 -4.58
CA SER A 89 7.79 4.38 -3.54
C SER A 89 7.00 4.60 -2.26
N PRO A 90 6.57 3.52 -1.57
CA PRO A 90 5.93 3.63 -0.27
C PRO A 90 6.96 3.72 0.87
N MET A 91 8.25 3.60 0.54
CA MET A 91 9.33 3.39 1.50
C MET A 91 9.59 4.63 2.34
N THR A 92 9.65 4.46 3.65
CA THR A 92 9.91 5.51 4.66
C THR A 92 11.04 5.10 5.60
N PRO A 93 11.81 6.05 6.16
CA PRO A 93 12.89 5.68 7.07
C PRO A 93 12.31 5.01 8.31
N GLU A 94 13.03 4.01 8.81
CA GLU A 94 12.60 3.25 9.98
C GLU A 94 12.38 4.17 11.19
N PHE A 95 11.17 4.10 11.73
CA PHE A 95 10.75 4.73 12.97
C PHE A 95 9.52 3.99 13.52
N GLY A 96 9.67 3.26 14.64
CA GLY A 96 8.60 2.42 15.17
C GLY A 96 8.44 1.10 14.42
N GLY A 97 7.27 0.47 14.50
CA GLY A 97 6.95 -0.79 13.81
C GLY A 97 5.85 -0.60 12.79
N TRP A 98 6.18 -0.03 11.64
CA TRP A 98 5.24 0.31 10.57
C TRP A 98 5.64 -0.36 9.25
N ALA A 99 4.72 -0.35 8.29
CA ALA A 99 4.96 -0.94 6.97
C ALA A 99 5.94 -0.08 6.14
N PHE A 100 6.50 -0.69 5.09
CA PHE A 100 7.31 0.02 4.09
C PHE A 100 8.47 0.81 4.71
N GLN A 101 9.29 0.15 5.54
CA GLN A 101 10.43 0.79 6.20
C GLN A 101 11.76 0.31 5.63
N TYR A 102 12.70 1.24 5.47
CA TYR A 102 14.11 0.95 5.20
C TYR A 102 14.99 1.40 6.38
N PRO A 103 16.17 0.79 6.58
CA PRO A 103 17.05 1.13 7.69
C PRO A 103 17.46 2.61 7.69
N TYR A 104 17.47 3.24 8.86
CA TYR A 104 17.87 4.63 8.97
C TYR A 104 19.27 4.88 8.38
N GLY A 105 19.40 5.93 7.57
CA GLY A 105 20.66 6.29 6.91
C GLY A 105 21.02 5.42 5.69
N GLN A 106 20.17 4.48 5.29
CA GLN A 106 20.34 3.68 4.08
C GLN A 106 19.20 3.99 3.10
N HIS A 107 19.34 5.08 2.36
CA HIS A 107 18.43 5.41 1.28
C HIS A 107 19.24 5.70 0.03
N ASP A 108 19.20 4.79 -0.94
CA ASP A 108 19.75 5.01 -2.27
C ASP A 108 18.68 5.65 -3.15
N TYR A 109 19.08 6.67 -3.90
CA TYR A 109 18.22 7.37 -4.87
C TYR A 109 18.41 6.83 -6.30
N ASP A 110 19.08 5.67 -6.43
CA ASP A 110 19.50 5.09 -7.70
C ASP A 110 18.34 4.55 -8.56
#